data_AF-A0A3A0A3D5-F1
#
_entry.id   AF-A0A3A0A3D5-F1
#
_cell.length_a   1.000
_cell.length_b   1.000
_cell.length_c   1.000
_cell.angle_alpha   90.00
_cell.angle_beta   90.00
_cell.angle_gamma   90.00
#
_symmetry.space_group_name_H-M   'P 1'
#
loop_
_entity.id
_entity.type
_entity.pdbx_description
1 polymer ?
#
loop_
_entity_poly.entity_id
_entity_poly.type
_entity_poly.pdbx_seq_one_letter_code
_entity_poly.pdbx_strand_id
1 'polypeptide(L)'
;VLSLALVGMFGYVGSAMAACPTGPTTAEGGAWTAKSVSPGSSVAIATPGLDGSECKLDAAIAGSLTGTATVSYTHAASEPSYRFQFLVNPDALGSFSLTDSVGVFRANASTPANGSSNALQVNLVAGSGGTRRVRFNAACNVPASSFRCTAATSTNLPAGVARIEGKLTFGAGAAGKLDVWVNAAAGSTEPATTLSISNLDNAAWAGVGQATLGLANPSVPYKNAHANQVVGFDRFDSRRQTYIGW
;
A
#
# COMPACT_ATOMS: atom_id res chain seq x y z
N VAL A 1 -9.87 25.49 -23.52
CA VAL A 1 -9.44 24.08 -23.64
C VAL A 1 -9.45 23.49 -22.25
N LEU A 2 -10.53 22.80 -21.88
CA LEU A 2 -10.81 22.29 -20.54
C LEU A 2 -10.69 20.77 -20.59
N SER A 3 -9.51 20.23 -20.25
CA SER A 3 -9.28 18.78 -20.23
C SER A 3 -9.51 18.24 -18.81
N LEU A 4 -10.74 17.78 -18.58
CA LEU A 4 -11.15 17.06 -17.38
C LEU A 4 -10.84 15.56 -17.60
N ALA A 5 -9.62 15.13 -17.26
CA ALA A 5 -9.26 13.70 -17.28
C ALA A 5 -9.68 13.05 -15.95
N LEU A 6 -10.93 12.60 -15.89
CA LEU A 6 -11.47 11.80 -14.81
C LEU A 6 -11.01 10.34 -14.99
N VAL A 7 -9.82 10.00 -14.51
CA VAL A 7 -9.41 8.61 -14.26
C VAL A 7 -9.54 8.40 -12.75
N GLY A 8 -10.76 8.10 -12.32
CA GLY A 8 -11.13 8.17 -10.90
C GLY A 8 -12.23 7.19 -10.52
N MET A 9 -12.13 5.93 -10.96
CA MET A 9 -12.87 4.80 -10.38
C MET A 9 -12.24 3.49 -10.86
N PHE A 10 -11.28 2.95 -10.12
CA PHE A 10 -10.87 1.53 -10.23
C PHE A 10 -11.36 0.73 -9.02
N GLY A 11 -12.53 1.11 -8.49
CA GLY A 11 -13.32 0.25 -7.61
C GLY A 11 -14.37 -0.47 -8.44
N TYR A 12 -14.57 -1.76 -8.21
CA TYR A 12 -15.57 -2.65 -8.82
C TYR A 12 -17.02 -2.22 -8.51
N VAL A 13 -17.39 -0.98 -8.80
CA VAL A 13 -18.70 -0.40 -8.48
C VAL A 13 -19.34 0.04 -9.77
N GLY A 14 -20.09 -0.85 -10.42
CA GLY A 14 -20.88 -0.44 -11.57
C GLY A 14 -21.30 -1.50 -12.58
N SER A 15 -21.70 -2.71 -12.19
CA SER A 15 -22.76 -3.46 -12.89
C SER A 15 -23.15 -4.71 -12.12
N ALA A 16 -24.45 -4.90 -11.91
CA ALA A 16 -25.00 -6.14 -11.41
C ALA A 16 -24.54 -7.31 -12.30
N MET A 17 -23.95 -8.34 -11.68
CA MET A 17 -23.45 -9.58 -12.30
C MET A 17 -22.22 -9.43 -13.22
N ALA A 18 -21.16 -8.72 -12.78
CA ALA A 18 -19.88 -8.74 -13.46
C ALA A 18 -18.91 -9.67 -12.71
N ALA A 19 -18.90 -10.95 -13.09
CA ALA A 19 -17.97 -11.95 -12.56
C ALA A 19 -16.55 -11.39 -12.45
N CYS A 20 -15.86 -11.71 -11.35
CA CYS A 20 -14.51 -11.23 -11.11
C CYS A 20 -13.56 -11.51 -12.30
N PRO A 21 -12.63 -10.59 -12.59
CA PRO A 21 -11.68 -10.79 -13.67
C PRO A 21 -10.86 -12.05 -13.44
N THR A 22 -10.43 -12.68 -14.53
CA THR A 22 -9.67 -13.94 -14.47
C THR A 22 -8.29 -13.75 -13.86
N GLY A 23 -7.79 -12.52 -13.80
CA GLY A 23 -6.55 -12.15 -13.14
C GLY A 23 -6.44 -10.65 -12.87
N PRO A 24 -5.41 -10.22 -12.15
CA PRO A 24 -5.31 -8.84 -11.70
C PRO A 24 -4.93 -7.85 -12.81
N THR A 25 -4.33 -8.32 -13.91
CA THR A 25 -3.78 -7.43 -14.93
C THR A 25 -4.80 -7.03 -15.99
N THR A 26 -4.57 -5.93 -16.71
CA THR A 26 -5.44 -5.49 -17.82
C THR A 26 -5.60 -6.53 -18.92
N ALA A 27 -4.60 -7.36 -19.16
CA ALA A 27 -4.68 -8.47 -20.11
C ALA A 27 -5.62 -9.61 -19.64
N GLU A 28 -5.90 -9.67 -18.33
CA GLU A 28 -6.75 -10.66 -17.68
C GLU A 28 -8.10 -10.06 -17.21
N GLY A 29 -8.43 -8.86 -17.71
CA GLY A 29 -9.64 -8.12 -17.35
C GLY A 29 -9.57 -7.33 -16.03
N GLY A 30 -8.43 -7.37 -15.33
CA GLY A 30 -8.20 -6.61 -14.10
C GLY A 30 -7.71 -5.17 -14.33
N ALA A 31 -7.50 -4.43 -13.24
CA ALA A 31 -7.15 -3.01 -13.29
C ALA A 31 -5.64 -2.72 -13.29
N TRP A 32 -4.79 -3.72 -13.03
CA TRP A 32 -3.35 -3.51 -12.83
C TRP A 32 -2.56 -3.62 -14.13
N THR A 33 -1.52 -2.81 -14.29
CA THR A 33 -0.69 -2.83 -15.50
C THR A 33 0.17 -4.09 -15.57
N ALA A 34 0.68 -4.55 -14.43
CA ALA A 34 1.53 -5.73 -14.35
C ALA A 34 1.38 -6.46 -13.02
N LYS A 35 1.85 -7.72 -13.00
CA LYS A 35 2.05 -8.50 -11.78
C LYS A 35 3.48 -9.04 -11.75
N SER A 36 4.06 -9.14 -10.55
CA SER A 36 5.38 -9.71 -10.31
C SER A 36 5.25 -10.78 -9.22
N VAL A 37 5.57 -12.02 -9.59
CA VAL A 37 5.40 -13.19 -8.75
C VAL A 37 6.69 -14.01 -8.79
N SER A 38 7.35 -14.15 -7.63
CA SER A 38 8.51 -15.03 -7.50
C SER A 38 8.11 -16.51 -7.46
N PRO A 39 9.01 -17.45 -7.79
CA PRO A 39 8.70 -18.88 -7.72
C PRO A 39 8.08 -19.31 -6.37
N GLY A 40 7.01 -20.12 -6.44
CA GLY A 40 6.26 -20.59 -5.27
C GLY A 40 5.37 -19.55 -4.59
N SER A 41 5.36 -18.29 -5.06
CA SER A 41 4.46 -17.24 -4.59
C SER A 41 3.22 -17.17 -5.49
N SER A 42 2.16 -16.49 -5.05
CA SER A 42 0.92 -16.36 -5.81
C SER A 42 0.27 -14.99 -5.67
N VAL A 43 -0.36 -14.56 -6.75
CA VAL A 43 -1.27 -13.42 -6.80
C VAL A 43 -2.48 -13.85 -7.62
N ALA A 44 -3.66 -13.79 -7.03
CA ALA A 44 -4.91 -14.21 -7.68
C ALA A 44 -6.07 -13.28 -7.31
N ILE A 45 -7.08 -13.21 -8.19
CA ILE A 45 -8.36 -12.60 -7.86
C ILE A 45 -9.24 -13.66 -7.22
N ALA A 46 -9.90 -13.32 -6.11
CA ALA A 46 -10.72 -14.24 -5.32
C ALA A 46 -12.06 -13.62 -4.93
N THR A 47 -13.02 -14.49 -4.59
CA THR A 47 -14.36 -14.15 -4.09
C THR A 47 -14.65 -14.84 -2.74
N PRO A 48 -15.46 -14.24 -1.86
CA PRO A 48 -15.96 -12.86 -1.93
C PRO A 48 -14.84 -11.84 -1.69
N GLY A 49 -15.08 -10.60 -2.07
CA GLY A 49 -14.18 -9.49 -1.80
C GLY A 49 -14.21 -9.02 -0.34
N LEU A 50 -13.50 -7.93 -0.04
CA LEU A 50 -13.44 -7.37 1.31
C LEU A 50 -14.54 -6.32 1.51
N ASP A 51 -15.05 -6.21 2.73
CA ASP A 51 -16.02 -5.17 3.11
C ASP A 51 -17.27 -5.17 2.20
N GLY A 52 -17.74 -6.37 1.84
CA GLY A 52 -18.93 -6.58 1.01
C GLY A 52 -18.73 -6.33 -0.49
N SER A 53 -17.50 -6.14 -0.97
CA SER A 53 -17.21 -6.11 -2.41
C SER A 53 -17.29 -7.50 -3.03
N GLU A 54 -17.36 -7.55 -4.37
CA GLU A 54 -17.45 -8.80 -5.12
C GLU A 54 -16.10 -9.53 -5.18
N CYS A 55 -15.01 -8.80 -5.43
CA CYS A 55 -13.68 -9.35 -5.71
C CYS A 55 -12.62 -8.79 -4.78
N LYS A 56 -11.60 -9.59 -4.45
CA LYS A 56 -10.36 -9.15 -3.80
C LYS A 56 -9.14 -9.70 -4.51
N LEU A 57 -7.99 -9.13 -4.21
CA LEU A 57 -6.67 -9.62 -4.59
C LEU A 57 -6.08 -10.42 -3.41
N ASP A 58 -5.84 -11.70 -3.61
CA ASP A 58 -5.12 -12.53 -2.65
C ASP A 58 -3.65 -12.64 -3.08
N ALA A 59 -2.75 -12.36 -2.14
CA ALA A 59 -1.32 -12.52 -2.33
C ALA A 59 -0.71 -13.41 -1.25
N ALA A 60 0.19 -14.31 -1.66
CA ALA A 60 1.00 -15.13 -0.77
C ALA A 60 2.43 -15.21 -1.31
N ILE A 61 3.42 -15.18 -0.42
CA ILE A 61 4.83 -15.32 -0.80
C ILE A 61 5.41 -16.61 -0.26
N ALA A 62 6.27 -17.24 -1.06
CA ALA A 62 7.07 -18.37 -0.63
C ALA A 62 8.05 -17.98 0.49
N GLY A 63 8.64 -18.98 1.15
CA GLY A 63 9.63 -18.79 2.22
C GLY A 63 11.00 -18.27 1.73
N SER A 64 11.02 -17.11 1.08
CA SER A 64 12.22 -16.46 0.53
C SER A 64 12.31 -15.00 0.98
N LEU A 65 13.52 -14.50 1.24
CA LEU A 65 13.76 -13.07 1.54
C LEU A 65 13.48 -12.16 0.33
N THR A 66 13.46 -12.73 -0.87
CA THR A 66 13.12 -12.04 -2.11
C THR A 66 11.71 -12.39 -2.59
N GLY A 67 10.93 -13.07 -1.75
CA GLY A 67 9.53 -13.41 -2.03
C GLY A 67 8.75 -12.17 -2.44
N THR A 68 8.11 -12.23 -3.61
CA THR A 68 7.34 -11.15 -4.21
C THR A 68 6.06 -11.71 -4.79
N ALA A 69 4.94 -11.09 -4.42
CA ALA A 69 3.60 -11.36 -4.92
C ALA A 69 2.88 -10.03 -4.98
N THR A 70 3.14 -9.26 -6.04
CA THR A 70 2.66 -7.89 -6.16
C THR A 70 2.02 -7.60 -7.50
N VAL A 71 1.15 -6.60 -7.50
CA VAL A 71 0.59 -5.95 -8.69
C VAL A 71 1.09 -4.51 -8.74
N SER A 72 1.28 -3.98 -9.94
CA SER A 72 1.76 -2.62 -10.12
C SER A 72 0.96 -1.87 -11.17
N TYR A 73 0.87 -0.56 -10.94
CA TYR A 73 0.30 0.40 -11.86
C TYR A 73 1.27 1.56 -12.00
N THR A 74 1.50 2.00 -13.24
CA THR A 74 2.39 3.12 -13.56
C THR A 74 1.53 4.32 -13.92
N HIS A 75 1.78 5.45 -13.27
CA HIS A 75 1.12 6.71 -13.57
C HIS A 75 1.98 7.54 -14.52
N ALA A 76 1.38 8.13 -15.55
CA ALA A 76 2.13 8.84 -16.60
C ALA A 76 2.73 10.18 -16.15
N ALA A 77 2.31 10.71 -15.00
CA ALA A 77 2.72 12.03 -14.53
C ALA A 77 3.04 12.05 -13.04
N SER A 78 4.15 12.70 -12.69
CA SER A 78 4.57 12.98 -11.31
C SER A 78 3.52 13.80 -10.56
N GLU A 79 3.31 13.47 -9.28
CA GLU A 79 2.35 14.17 -8.42
C GLU A 79 3.03 14.79 -7.20
N PRO A 80 2.95 16.11 -7.00
CA PRO A 80 3.53 16.79 -5.83
C PRO A 80 2.81 16.44 -4.51
N SER A 81 1.59 15.87 -4.59
CA SER A 81 0.89 15.26 -3.47
C SER A 81 0.26 13.96 -3.93
N TYR A 82 0.78 12.83 -3.46
CA TYR A 82 0.30 11.50 -3.82
C TYR A 82 -0.60 10.94 -2.71
N ARG A 83 -1.83 10.57 -3.06
CA ARG A 83 -2.82 10.03 -2.12
C ARG A 83 -3.18 8.60 -2.52
N PHE A 84 -3.23 7.71 -1.54
CA PHE A 84 -3.53 6.29 -1.75
C PHE A 84 -4.46 5.77 -0.67
N GLN A 85 -5.24 4.76 -1.03
CA GLN A 85 -6.09 3.99 -0.13
C GLN A 85 -6.09 2.52 -0.56
N PHE A 86 -6.16 1.60 0.40
CA PHE A 86 -6.50 0.20 0.15
C PHE A 86 -7.09 -0.44 1.41
N LEU A 87 -7.79 -1.55 1.21
CA LEU A 87 -8.15 -2.51 2.24
C LEU A 87 -7.11 -3.61 2.32
N VAL A 88 -6.85 -4.09 3.54
CA VAL A 88 -6.00 -5.25 3.80
C VAL A 88 -6.64 -6.14 4.86
N ASN A 89 -6.63 -7.45 4.63
CA ASN A 89 -7.00 -8.45 5.63
C ASN A 89 -5.84 -9.45 5.82
N PRO A 90 -5.09 -9.34 6.93
CA PRO A 90 -3.99 -10.22 7.25
C PRO A 90 -4.36 -11.37 8.21
N ASP A 91 -5.64 -11.68 8.41
CA ASP A 91 -6.07 -12.63 9.46
C ASP A 91 -5.57 -14.06 9.28
N ALA A 92 -5.35 -14.49 8.04
CA ALA A 92 -4.77 -15.79 7.76
C ALA A 92 -3.28 -15.88 8.13
N LEU A 93 -2.63 -14.75 8.47
CA LEU A 93 -1.29 -14.76 9.03
C LEU A 93 -1.29 -15.24 10.47
N GLY A 94 -0.29 -16.04 10.83
CA GLY A 94 -0.05 -16.42 12.22
C GLY A 94 0.35 -15.26 13.13
N SER A 95 0.69 -15.57 14.38
CA SER A 95 1.19 -14.57 15.33
C SER A 95 2.54 -14.01 14.89
N PHE A 96 2.70 -12.68 14.95
CA PHE A 96 3.96 -12.02 14.63
C PHE A 96 4.92 -12.07 15.82
N SER A 97 6.12 -12.56 15.59
CA SER A 97 7.29 -12.36 16.45
C SER A 97 7.78 -10.91 16.39
N LEU A 98 8.60 -10.48 17.35
CA LEU A 98 9.01 -9.07 17.52
C LEU A 98 9.64 -8.41 16.27
N THR A 99 10.24 -9.19 15.39
CA THR A 99 10.92 -8.70 14.17
C THR A 99 10.24 -9.17 12.88
N ASP A 100 9.00 -9.68 12.97
CA ASP A 100 8.18 -9.96 11.79
C ASP A 100 7.84 -8.67 11.04
N SER A 101 8.07 -8.70 9.73
CA SER A 101 7.60 -7.65 8.84
C SER A 101 7.46 -8.12 7.40
N VAL A 102 6.52 -7.54 6.68
CA VAL A 102 6.38 -7.70 5.22
C VAL A 102 5.86 -6.41 4.61
N GLY A 103 6.38 -6.04 3.44
CA GLY A 103 5.86 -4.91 2.66
C GLY A 103 4.50 -5.26 2.07
N VAL A 104 3.55 -4.34 2.20
CA VAL A 104 2.17 -4.48 1.67
C VAL A 104 1.85 -3.48 0.57
N PHE A 105 2.52 -2.33 0.57
CA PHE A 105 2.36 -1.29 -0.43
C PHE A 105 3.68 -0.53 -0.61
N ARG A 106 3.92 -0.08 -1.84
CA ARG A 106 5.05 0.76 -2.18
C ARG A 106 4.66 1.78 -3.24
N ALA A 107 5.06 3.03 -3.03
CA ALA A 107 5.01 4.08 -4.02
C ALA A 107 6.44 4.44 -4.43
N ASN A 108 6.75 4.27 -5.71
CA ASN A 108 8.04 4.62 -6.28
C ASN A 108 8.01 6.04 -6.83
N ALA A 109 9.05 6.79 -6.51
CA ALA A 109 9.34 8.11 -6.98
C ALA A 109 9.51 8.15 -8.50
N SER A 110 9.04 9.21 -9.15
CA SER A 110 9.33 9.46 -10.56
C SER A 110 10.77 9.87 -10.80
N THR A 111 11.43 10.46 -9.79
CA THR A 111 12.86 10.78 -9.85
C THR A 111 13.56 10.10 -8.66
N PRO A 112 14.41 9.09 -8.88
CA PRO A 112 15.23 8.55 -7.81
C PRO A 112 16.16 9.62 -7.25
N ALA A 113 16.27 9.68 -5.92
CA ALA A 113 17.22 10.54 -5.23
C ALA A 113 17.93 9.76 -4.14
N ASN A 114 19.19 10.15 -3.86
CA ASN A 114 20.04 9.50 -2.86
C ASN A 114 20.12 7.97 -3.02
N GLY A 115 20.16 7.49 -4.27
CA GLY A 115 20.25 6.07 -4.61
C GLY A 115 18.96 5.26 -4.39
N SER A 116 17.82 5.92 -4.13
CA SER A 116 16.54 5.25 -3.87
C SER A 116 15.41 5.81 -4.73
N SER A 117 14.67 4.91 -5.37
CA SER A 117 13.40 5.22 -6.03
C SER A 117 12.19 5.04 -5.10
N ASN A 118 12.35 4.64 -3.84
CA ASN A 118 11.24 4.35 -2.95
C ASN A 118 10.79 5.61 -2.21
N ALA A 119 9.68 6.22 -2.64
CA ALA A 119 9.11 7.41 -1.99
C ALA A 119 8.36 7.05 -0.70
N LEU A 120 7.65 5.91 -0.70
CA LEU A 120 6.91 5.41 0.45
C LEU A 120 6.82 3.90 0.41
N GLN A 121 7.01 3.27 1.56
CA GLN A 121 6.72 1.86 1.77
C GLN A 121 5.86 1.68 3.02
N VAL A 122 4.82 0.87 2.90
CA VAL A 122 3.96 0.46 3.99
C VAL A 122 4.22 -1.02 4.27
N ASN A 123 4.40 -1.36 5.54
CA ASN A 123 4.70 -2.70 5.99
C ASN A 123 3.73 -3.12 7.08
N LEU A 124 3.32 -4.38 7.07
CA LEU A 124 2.85 -5.03 8.29
C LEU A 124 4.06 -5.34 9.16
N VAL A 125 3.96 -5.07 10.46
CA VAL A 125 5.00 -5.32 11.45
C VAL A 125 4.40 -5.88 12.74
N ALA A 126 5.26 -6.38 13.61
CA ALA A 126 4.85 -6.92 14.91
C ALA A 126 4.15 -5.86 15.79
N GLY A 127 3.02 -6.25 16.35
CA GLY A 127 2.31 -5.54 17.43
C GLY A 127 2.48 -6.24 18.77
N SER A 128 1.78 -5.76 19.80
CA SER A 128 1.81 -6.38 21.12
C SER A 128 1.09 -7.73 21.12
N GLY A 129 1.61 -8.72 21.85
CA GLY A 129 0.91 -10.01 22.04
C GLY A 129 0.72 -10.83 20.76
N GLY A 130 1.67 -10.77 19.81
CA GLY A 130 1.58 -11.53 18.56
C GLY A 130 0.69 -10.91 17.48
N THR A 131 0.14 -9.73 17.75
CA THR A 131 -0.71 -8.99 16.79
C THR A 131 0.13 -8.26 15.74
N ARG A 132 -0.55 -7.49 14.88
CA ARG A 132 0.05 -6.79 13.74
C ARG A 132 -0.20 -5.29 13.82
N ARG A 133 0.74 -4.50 13.34
CA ARG A 133 0.66 -3.03 13.18
C ARG A 133 1.05 -2.66 11.78
N VAL A 134 0.79 -1.42 11.40
CA VAL A 134 1.26 -0.84 10.15
C VAL A 134 2.40 0.13 10.40
N ARG A 135 3.49 -0.03 9.65
CA ARG A 135 4.67 0.85 9.64
C ARG A 135 4.86 1.49 8.28
N PHE A 136 5.04 2.80 8.30
CA PHE A 136 5.31 3.64 7.14
C PHE A 136 6.78 4.02 7.13
N ASN A 137 7.41 3.91 5.97
CA ASN A 137 8.76 4.38 5.72
C ASN A 137 8.69 5.35 4.53
N ALA A 138 8.77 6.65 4.80
CA ALA A 138 8.80 7.67 3.75
C ALA A 138 10.24 8.02 3.38
N ALA A 139 10.47 8.44 2.14
CA ALA A 139 11.72 9.10 1.77
C ALA A 139 11.84 10.42 2.54
N CYS A 140 13.02 10.67 3.10
CA CYS A 140 13.33 11.96 3.71
C CYS A 140 14.81 12.32 3.56
N ASN A 141 15.14 13.60 3.64
CA ASN A 141 16.52 14.08 3.50
C ASN A 141 17.28 14.07 4.83
N VAL A 142 17.34 12.89 5.47
CA VAL A 142 18.09 12.67 6.71
C VAL A 142 19.12 11.56 6.48
N PRO A 143 20.39 11.89 6.17
CA PRO A 143 21.43 10.90 5.87
C PRO A 143 21.64 9.87 7.00
N ALA A 144 21.54 10.31 8.26
CA ALA A 144 21.69 9.45 9.43
C ALA A 144 20.63 8.35 9.53
N SER A 145 19.49 8.52 8.86
CA SER A 145 18.40 7.52 8.78
C SER A 145 18.38 6.80 7.43
N SER A 146 19.51 6.78 6.70
CA SER A 146 19.62 6.23 5.35
C SER A 146 18.56 6.82 4.40
N PHE A 147 18.26 8.11 4.58
CA PHE A 147 17.25 8.85 3.83
C PHE A 147 15.81 8.30 3.98
N ARG A 148 15.51 7.63 5.09
CA ARG A 148 14.19 7.08 5.41
C ARG A 148 13.69 7.53 6.78
N CYS A 149 12.48 8.05 6.79
CA CYS A 149 11.80 8.45 8.02
C CYS A 149 10.65 7.48 8.26
N THR A 150 10.65 6.90 9.47
CA THR A 150 9.82 5.74 9.80
C THR A 150 8.90 6.06 10.96
N ALA A 151 7.64 5.67 10.84
CA ALA A 151 6.68 5.69 11.94
C ALA A 151 5.76 4.47 11.87
N ALA A 152 5.39 3.93 13.03
CA ALA A 152 4.41 2.85 13.12
C ALA A 152 3.18 3.34 13.91
N THR A 153 2.04 2.77 13.56
CA THR A 153 0.79 2.93 14.33
C THR A 153 1.01 2.54 15.79
N SER A 154 0.45 3.32 16.72
CA SER A 154 0.54 3.05 18.16
C SER A 154 -0.40 1.90 18.58
N THR A 155 -1.46 1.69 17.83
CA THR A 155 -2.47 0.64 18.04
C THR A 155 -2.28 -0.51 17.06
N ASN A 156 -2.65 -1.72 17.50
CA ASN A 156 -2.68 -2.88 16.63
C ASN A 156 -3.81 -2.75 15.60
N LEU A 157 -3.64 -3.40 14.44
CA LEU A 157 -4.73 -3.60 13.51
C LEU A 157 -5.82 -4.45 14.18
N PRO A 158 -7.11 -4.12 13.98
CA PRO A 158 -8.19 -4.99 14.42
C PRO A 158 -8.14 -6.32 13.67
N ALA A 159 -8.81 -7.33 14.22
CA ALA A 159 -9.13 -8.53 13.44
C ALA A 159 -10.00 -8.14 12.24
N GLY A 160 -9.81 -8.82 11.12
CA GLY A 160 -10.55 -8.61 9.88
C GLY A 160 -9.89 -7.58 8.96
N VAL A 161 -10.76 -6.80 8.31
CA VAL A 161 -10.37 -5.84 7.29
C VAL A 161 -9.92 -4.54 7.95
N ALA A 162 -8.74 -4.06 7.55
CA ALA A 162 -8.26 -2.72 7.87
C ALA A 162 -8.20 -1.86 6.61
N ARG A 163 -8.65 -0.60 6.73
CA ARG A 163 -8.52 0.43 5.69
C ARG A 163 -7.30 1.28 5.97
N ILE A 164 -6.39 1.34 5.01
CA ILE A 164 -5.18 2.16 5.08
C ILE A 164 -5.29 3.25 4.04
N GLU A 165 -5.10 4.50 4.48
CA GLU A 165 -5.08 5.68 3.63
C GLU A 165 -3.89 6.56 3.99
N GLY A 166 -3.30 7.22 3.00
CA GLY A 166 -2.21 8.15 3.23
C GLY A 166 -2.08 9.21 2.16
N LYS A 167 -1.50 10.35 2.55
CA LYS A 167 -1.19 11.50 1.71
C LYS A 167 0.29 11.85 1.88
N LEU A 168 1.09 11.54 0.87
CA LEU A 168 2.49 11.95 0.80
C LEU A 168 2.58 13.28 0.06
N THR A 169 2.99 14.32 0.78
CA THR A 169 3.26 15.65 0.22
C THR A 169 4.76 15.78 -0.03
N PHE A 170 5.13 16.13 -1.26
CA PHE A 170 6.51 16.39 -1.65
C PHE A 170 6.82 17.86 -1.44
N GLY A 171 7.91 18.16 -0.74
CA GLY A 171 8.30 19.54 -0.47
C GLY A 171 9.67 19.64 0.20
N ALA A 172 10.27 20.83 0.11
CA ALA A 172 11.53 21.13 0.76
C ALA A 172 11.32 21.43 2.25
N GLY A 173 12.27 21.00 3.09
CA GLY A 173 12.24 21.18 4.54
C GLY A 173 10.92 20.70 5.16
N ALA A 174 10.26 21.59 5.90
CA ALA A 174 9.01 21.31 6.61
C ALA A 174 7.79 21.11 5.70
N ALA A 175 7.87 21.45 4.41
CA ALA A 175 6.76 21.25 3.48
C ALA A 175 6.56 19.77 3.10
N GLY A 176 7.61 18.96 3.17
CA GLY A 176 7.53 17.53 2.97
C GLY A 176 6.90 16.84 4.17
N LYS A 177 5.80 16.10 3.96
CA LYS A 177 5.12 15.37 5.04
C LYS A 177 4.35 14.15 4.55
N LEU A 178 4.12 13.20 5.44
CA LEU A 178 3.22 12.08 5.26
C LEU A 178 2.11 12.18 6.32
N ASP A 179 0.87 12.23 5.88
CA ASP A 179 -0.32 12.10 6.73
C ASP A 179 -0.98 10.75 6.47
N VAL A 180 -1.39 10.05 7.54
CA VAL A 180 -1.92 8.68 7.46
C VAL A 180 -3.20 8.55 8.26
N TRP A 181 -4.14 7.78 7.72
CA TRP A 181 -5.38 7.38 8.37
C TRP A 181 -5.52 5.86 8.30
N VAL A 182 -5.80 5.25 9.44
CA VAL A 182 -6.08 3.82 9.56
C VAL A 182 -7.47 3.66 10.17
N ASN A 183 -8.36 2.97 9.45
CA ASN A 183 -9.75 2.77 9.85
C ASN A 183 -10.49 4.07 10.18
N ALA A 184 -10.28 5.12 9.36
CA ALA A 184 -11.09 6.32 9.43
C ALA A 184 -12.58 5.97 9.32
N ALA A 185 -13.41 6.62 10.14
CA ALA A 185 -14.85 6.39 10.15
C ALA A 185 -15.46 6.65 8.77
N ALA A 186 -16.41 5.81 8.37
CA ALA A 186 -17.20 6.04 7.17
C ALA A 186 -17.95 7.38 7.26
N GLY A 187 -18.05 8.07 6.13
CA GLY A 187 -18.58 9.42 5.96
C GLY A 187 -17.66 10.56 6.42
N SER A 188 -16.47 10.27 6.95
CA SER A 188 -15.54 11.34 7.37
C SER A 188 -14.95 12.08 6.17
N THR A 189 -14.60 13.35 6.34
CA THR A 189 -13.87 14.15 5.34
C THR A 189 -12.66 14.79 6.03
N GLU A 190 -11.44 14.43 5.60
CA GLU A 190 -10.18 14.77 6.28
C GLU A 190 -10.24 14.67 7.83
N PRO A 191 -10.47 13.46 8.39
CA PRO A 191 -10.43 13.27 9.84
C PRO A 191 -9.03 13.54 10.41
N ALA A 192 -8.91 13.59 11.74
CA ALA A 192 -7.61 13.64 12.40
C ALA A 192 -6.73 12.44 11.97
N THR A 193 -5.45 12.71 11.72
CA THR A 193 -4.50 11.68 11.28
C THR A 193 -4.27 10.66 12.38
N THR A 194 -4.17 9.38 12.01
CA THR A 194 -3.72 8.32 12.91
C THR A 194 -2.25 8.51 13.27
N LEU A 195 -1.45 8.94 12.29
CA LEU A 195 -0.07 9.36 12.47
C LEU A 195 0.33 10.33 11.36
N SER A 196 1.35 11.13 11.63
CA SER A 196 2.00 11.98 10.63
C SER A 196 3.52 11.91 10.78
N ILE A 197 4.24 12.00 9.66
CA ILE A 197 5.69 12.19 9.62
C ILE A 197 5.95 13.55 8.99
N SER A 198 6.42 14.51 9.77
CA SER A 198 6.75 15.86 9.33
C SER A 198 8.21 16.00 8.91
N ASN A 199 8.55 17.12 8.26
CA ASN A 199 9.93 17.49 7.91
C ASN A 199 10.65 16.42 7.07
N LEU A 200 9.94 15.85 6.09
CA LEU A 200 10.54 14.86 5.21
C LEU A 200 11.61 15.48 4.30
N ASP A 201 11.48 16.74 3.88
CA ASP A 201 12.40 17.36 2.91
C ASP A 201 12.62 16.46 1.67
N ASN A 202 11.53 15.96 1.11
CA ASN A 202 11.52 14.91 0.08
C ASN A 202 11.36 15.46 -1.36
N ALA A 203 11.57 16.76 -1.57
CA ALA A 203 11.40 17.40 -2.88
C ALA A 203 12.21 16.74 -4.01
N ALA A 204 13.41 16.21 -3.69
CA ALA A 204 14.30 15.58 -4.67
C ALA A 204 13.71 14.31 -5.33
N TRP A 205 12.74 13.64 -4.67
CA TRP A 205 12.08 12.45 -5.23
C TRP A 205 10.98 12.81 -6.25
N ALA A 206 10.62 14.10 -6.33
CA ALA A 206 9.78 14.69 -7.37
C ALA A 206 8.51 13.89 -7.70
N GLY A 207 7.71 13.52 -6.68
CA GLY A 207 6.41 12.86 -6.86
C GLY A 207 6.47 11.34 -7.01
N VAL A 208 5.30 10.71 -7.17
CA VAL A 208 5.16 9.25 -7.38
C VAL A 208 4.85 8.95 -8.85
N GLY A 209 5.58 8.00 -9.44
CA GLY A 209 5.36 7.52 -10.81
C GLY A 209 4.82 6.10 -10.91
N GLN A 210 4.90 5.32 -9.84
CA GLN A 210 4.40 3.94 -9.82
C GLN A 210 3.93 3.54 -8.42
N ALA A 211 2.83 2.79 -8.36
CA ALA A 211 2.32 2.16 -7.16
C ALA A 211 2.43 0.63 -7.28
N THR A 212 2.70 -0.03 -6.16
CA THR A 212 2.74 -1.49 -6.03
C THR A 212 1.93 -1.91 -4.81
N LEU A 213 1.07 -2.91 -4.96
CA LEU A 213 0.27 -3.49 -3.88
C LEU A 213 0.49 -5.01 -3.83
N GLY A 214 0.47 -5.61 -2.64
CA GLY A 214 0.70 -7.04 -2.42
C GLY A 214 1.88 -7.27 -1.49
N LEU A 215 2.42 -8.49 -1.46
CA LEU A 215 3.46 -8.88 -0.50
C LEU A 215 4.86 -8.85 -1.10
N ALA A 216 5.80 -8.18 -0.45
CA ALA A 216 7.21 -8.15 -0.84
C ALA A 216 8.15 -7.90 0.34
N ASN A 217 9.44 -8.19 0.15
CA ASN A 217 10.51 -7.88 1.11
C ASN A 217 10.22 -8.37 2.55
N PRO A 218 9.91 -9.67 2.75
CA PRO A 218 9.67 -10.21 4.08
C PRO A 218 10.94 -10.18 4.94
N SER A 219 10.77 -10.07 6.26
CA SER A 219 11.85 -10.33 7.20
C SER A 219 12.15 -11.83 7.32
N VAL A 220 13.29 -12.16 7.95
CA VAL A 220 13.67 -13.56 8.21
C VAL A 220 12.61 -14.32 9.01
N PRO A 221 12.04 -13.78 10.12
CA PRO A 221 10.94 -14.44 10.82
C PRO A 221 9.73 -14.65 9.92
N TYR A 222 9.39 -13.66 9.08
CA TYR A 222 8.18 -13.74 8.27
C TYR A 222 8.26 -14.88 7.28
N LYS A 223 9.38 -14.96 6.54
CA LYS A 223 9.54 -16.04 5.55
C LYS A 223 9.58 -17.44 6.19
N ASN A 224 9.92 -17.54 7.48
CA ASN A 224 10.02 -18.82 8.16
C ASN A 224 8.67 -19.26 8.75
N ALA A 225 7.85 -18.31 9.24
CA ALA A 225 6.61 -18.60 9.96
C ALA A 225 5.34 -18.42 9.14
N HIS A 226 5.37 -17.54 8.12
CA HIS A 226 4.18 -17.08 7.40
C HIS A 226 4.24 -17.32 5.89
N ALA A 227 5.17 -18.16 5.43
CA ALA A 227 5.25 -18.56 4.03
C ALA A 227 3.94 -19.20 3.54
N ASN A 228 3.53 -18.85 2.33
CA ASN A 228 2.31 -19.31 1.66
C ASN A 228 0.99 -18.95 2.36
N GLN A 229 1.04 -18.21 3.47
CA GLN A 229 -0.17 -17.67 4.09
C GLN A 229 -0.65 -16.46 3.27
N VAL A 230 -1.97 -16.39 3.07
CA VAL A 230 -2.61 -15.42 2.19
C VAL A 230 -2.88 -14.12 2.93
N VAL A 231 -2.63 -13.00 2.27
CA VAL A 231 -3.14 -11.68 2.67
C VAL A 231 -4.07 -11.17 1.58
N GLY A 232 -5.28 -10.78 1.98
CA GLY A 232 -6.27 -10.21 1.07
C GLY A 232 -6.12 -8.70 0.97
N PHE A 233 -6.29 -8.16 -0.24
CA PHE A 233 -6.26 -6.74 -0.55
C PHE A 233 -7.45 -6.36 -1.42
N ASP A 234 -7.97 -5.14 -1.24
CA ASP A 234 -9.11 -4.67 -2.05
C ASP A 234 -9.22 -3.14 -2.04
N ARG A 235 -10.12 -2.58 -2.87
CA ARG A 235 -10.47 -1.16 -3.00
C ARG A 235 -9.23 -0.26 -3.03
N PHE A 236 -8.25 -0.66 -3.84
CA PHE A 236 -7.11 0.19 -4.11
C PHE A 236 -7.59 1.42 -4.89
N ASP A 237 -7.30 2.60 -4.35
CA ASP A 237 -7.52 3.86 -5.02
C ASP A 237 -6.27 4.72 -4.85
N SER A 238 -5.88 5.41 -5.91
CA SER A 238 -4.84 6.43 -5.85
C SER A 238 -5.28 7.61 -6.69
N ARG A 239 -5.39 8.79 -6.08
CA ARG A 239 -5.90 9.99 -6.75
C ARG A 239 -5.05 11.22 -6.48
N ARG A 240 -5.18 12.16 -7.42
CA ARG A 240 -4.67 13.52 -7.36
C ARG A 240 -5.48 14.37 -6.40
N GLN A 241 -4.85 14.71 -5.27
CA GLN A 241 -5.13 15.91 -4.45
C GLN A 241 -6.45 15.98 -3.66
N THR A 242 -7.55 15.33 -4.06
CA THR A 242 -8.80 15.36 -3.29
C THR A 242 -8.84 14.26 -2.23
N TYR A 243 -9.53 14.54 -1.12
CA TYR A 243 -9.89 13.52 -0.15
C TYR A 243 -10.61 12.37 -0.88
N ILE A 244 -10.15 11.13 -0.69
CA ILE A 244 -10.68 9.92 -1.33
C ILE A 244 -11.98 9.59 -0.61
N GLY A 245 -11.91 9.50 0.72
CA GLY A 245 -13.08 9.29 1.54
C GLY A 245 -13.82 8.02 1.23
N TRP A 246 -14.83 7.78 2.05
CA TRP A 246 -15.84 6.76 1.84
C TRP A 246 -17.02 7.08 2.73
#